data_AF-A0A938JC05-F1
#
_entry.id   AF-A0A938JC05-F1
#
_cell.length_a   1.000
_cell.length_b   1.000
_cell.length_c   1.000
_cell.angle_alpha   90.00
_cell.angle_beta   90.00
_cell.angle_gamma   90.00
#
_symmetry.space_group_name_H-M   'P 1'
#
loop_
_entity.id
_entity.type
_entity.pdbx_description
1 polymer ?
#
loop_
_entity_poly.entity_id
_entity_poly.type
_entity_poly.pdbx_seq_one_letter_code
_entity_poly.pdbx_strand_id
1 'polypeptide(L)'
;MDPVHDLPGVGANLRDHIENPLAIVTDRPTGPSLQSAEHGVFLRTRDGLAGFDAYSHVITQPYYAPLSVDGIAARAPEYGFCIVPNVVKPQSAGEVRLASADPAAPPVIDPRSFTDPGGEDERVLVEAFRHARCMVRETPCGTGWCERSHRSARPRRRSPPSCASRRTPSTTPRARAAWARPTTRVLSSARRSACAASRA
;
A
#
# COMPACT_ATOMS: atom_id res chain seq x y z
N MET A 1 -21.22 -20.32 -35.17
CA MET A 1 -22.15 -19.22 -34.84
C MET A 1 -21.56 -17.98 -35.46
N ASP A 2 -22.33 -17.23 -36.24
CA ASP A 2 -21.80 -16.08 -36.95
C ASP A 2 -21.95 -14.81 -36.09
N PRO A 3 -20.95 -13.91 -36.09
CA PRO A 3 -21.03 -12.66 -35.33
C PRO A 3 -22.20 -11.80 -35.84
N VAL A 4 -23.08 -11.39 -34.92
CA VAL A 4 -24.23 -10.53 -35.23
C VAL A 4 -23.82 -9.05 -35.36
N HIS A 5 -22.75 -8.66 -34.67
CA HIS A 5 -22.20 -7.30 -34.67
C HIS A 5 -20.68 -7.33 -34.70
N ASP A 6 -20.08 -6.37 -35.42
CA ASP A 6 -18.65 -6.08 -35.36
C ASP A 6 -18.42 -4.91 -34.39
N LEU A 7 -17.88 -5.23 -33.20
CA LEU A 7 -17.66 -4.28 -32.12
C LEU A 7 -16.19 -4.37 -31.66
N PRO A 8 -15.28 -3.55 -32.25
CA PRO A 8 -13.83 -3.70 -32.02
C PRO A 8 -13.38 -3.39 -30.58
N GLY A 9 -14.24 -2.78 -29.76
CA GLY A 9 -13.96 -2.54 -28.34
C GLY A 9 -14.19 -3.76 -27.44
N VAL A 10 -14.88 -4.80 -27.90
CA VAL A 10 -15.18 -5.99 -27.09
C VAL A 10 -13.88 -6.77 -26.83
N GLY A 11 -13.53 -6.92 -25.55
CA GLY A 11 -12.31 -7.58 -25.12
C GLY A 11 -11.07 -6.67 -25.10
N ALA A 12 -11.13 -5.43 -25.60
CA ALA A 12 -10.03 -4.48 -25.54
C ALA A 12 -10.02 -3.68 -24.21
N ASN A 13 -8.91 -2.97 -23.95
CA ASN A 13 -8.77 -2.05 -22.81
C ASN A 13 -8.96 -2.71 -21.44
N LEU A 14 -8.49 -3.94 -21.28
CA LEU A 14 -8.37 -4.58 -19.97
C LEU A 14 -7.40 -3.76 -19.11
N ARG A 15 -7.85 -3.31 -17.94
CA ARG A 15 -7.01 -2.60 -16.97
C ARG A 15 -7.20 -3.23 -15.61
N ASP A 16 -6.10 -3.34 -14.88
CA ASP A 16 -6.08 -3.95 -13.56
C ASP A 16 -5.12 -3.20 -12.64
N HIS A 17 -5.38 -3.29 -11.34
CA HIS A 17 -4.45 -2.79 -10.33
C HIS A 17 -3.23 -3.71 -10.28
N ILE A 18 -2.16 -3.29 -10.94
CA ILE A 18 -0.91 -4.05 -10.93
C ILE A 18 -0.34 -3.99 -9.52
N GLU A 19 -0.29 -5.14 -8.85
CA GLU A 19 0.11 -5.26 -7.45
C GLU A 19 1.28 -6.22 -7.25
N ASN A 20 2.08 -5.99 -6.22
CA ASN A 20 3.17 -6.91 -5.85
C ASN A 20 3.40 -6.89 -4.33
N PRO A 21 3.36 -8.04 -3.64
CA PRO A 21 3.49 -8.09 -2.18
C PRO A 21 4.94 -7.89 -1.70
N LEU A 22 5.11 -7.02 -0.70
CA LEU A 22 6.29 -6.93 0.16
C LEU A 22 6.03 -7.68 1.48
N ALA A 23 6.60 -8.87 1.60
CA ALA A 23 6.51 -9.67 2.82
C ALA A 23 7.45 -9.16 3.92
N ILE A 24 6.92 -9.05 5.14
CA ILE A 24 7.64 -8.65 6.34
C ILE A 24 7.55 -9.76 7.38
N VAL A 25 8.71 -10.24 7.83
CA VAL A 25 8.82 -11.30 8.84
C VAL A 25 8.78 -10.70 10.24
N THR A 26 8.00 -11.31 11.13
CA THR A 26 7.90 -10.91 12.53
C THR A 26 8.27 -12.06 13.47
N ASP A 27 8.62 -11.73 14.71
CA ASP A 27 8.95 -12.72 15.76
C ASP A 27 7.71 -13.30 16.48
N ARG A 28 6.52 -12.77 16.13
CA ARG A 28 5.23 -13.09 16.77
C ARG A 28 4.06 -12.85 15.81
N PRO A 29 2.87 -13.39 16.10
CA PRO A 29 1.64 -13.07 15.36
C PRO A 29 1.28 -11.59 15.41
N THR A 30 0.72 -11.12 14.32
CA THR A 30 0.19 -9.76 14.09
C THR A 30 -1.15 -9.49 14.78
N GLY A 31 -1.82 -10.54 15.28
CA GLY A 31 -3.10 -10.48 15.97
C GLY A 31 -4.25 -11.12 15.16
N PRO A 32 -5.47 -11.15 15.73
CA PRO A 32 -6.64 -11.65 15.02
C PRO A 32 -7.01 -10.73 13.86
N SER A 33 -7.57 -11.30 12.79
CA SER A 33 -8.13 -10.55 11.69
C SER A 33 -9.40 -11.20 11.16
N LEU A 34 -10.35 -10.41 10.68
CA LEU A 34 -11.60 -10.87 10.09
C LEU A 34 -11.43 -11.24 8.61
N GLN A 35 -10.55 -10.53 7.91
CA GLN A 35 -10.31 -10.69 6.47
C GLN A 35 -8.84 -10.55 6.06
N SER A 36 -7.96 -10.27 7.03
CA SER A 36 -6.53 -10.03 6.88
C SER A 36 -6.13 -8.75 6.15
N ALA A 37 -6.91 -8.25 5.19
CA ALA A 37 -6.61 -7.04 4.40
C ALA A 37 -7.34 -5.77 4.92
N GLU A 38 -7.38 -5.57 6.23
CA GLU A 38 -8.24 -4.56 6.89
C GLU A 38 -7.71 -3.12 6.80
N HIS A 39 -6.46 -2.95 6.38
CA HIS A 39 -5.76 -1.68 6.40
C HIS A 39 -5.36 -1.28 5.00
N GLY A 40 -5.59 0.00 4.67
CA GLY A 40 -5.26 0.57 3.37
C GLY A 40 -4.40 1.83 3.52
N VAL A 41 -3.40 1.97 2.66
CA VAL A 41 -2.54 3.16 2.59
C VAL A 41 -2.68 3.79 1.22
N PHE A 42 -3.12 5.05 1.16
CA PHE A 42 -3.16 5.84 -0.07
C PHE A 42 -1.95 6.76 -0.13
N LEU A 43 -1.29 6.79 -1.30
CA LEU A 43 -0.03 7.52 -1.48
C LEU A 43 -0.07 8.31 -2.79
N ARG A 44 0.54 9.50 -2.74
CA ARG A 44 1.03 10.20 -3.93
C ARG A 44 2.51 9.94 -4.07
N THR A 45 2.94 9.29 -5.16
CA THR A 45 4.36 8.97 -5.37
C THR A 45 5.20 10.17 -5.80
N ARG A 46 4.55 11.24 -6.28
CA ARG A 46 5.18 12.52 -6.64
C ARG A 46 4.28 13.71 -6.33
N ASP A 47 4.91 14.87 -6.20
CA ASP A 47 4.22 16.14 -6.01
C ASP A 47 3.41 16.55 -7.26
N GLY A 48 2.39 17.38 -7.07
CA GLY A 48 1.59 17.93 -8.16
C GLY A 48 0.47 17.03 -8.70
N LEU A 49 0.30 15.81 -8.18
CA LEU A 49 -0.80 14.93 -8.57
C LEU A 49 -2.14 15.38 -7.96
N ALA A 50 -3.20 15.37 -8.78
CA ALA A 50 -4.56 15.71 -8.37
C ALA A 50 -5.18 14.69 -7.39
N GLY A 51 -4.66 13.45 -7.34
CA GLY A 51 -5.11 12.40 -6.44
C GLY A 51 -4.01 11.37 -6.20
N PHE A 52 -4.35 10.30 -5.49
CA PHE A 52 -3.46 9.17 -5.26
C PHE A 52 -3.23 8.40 -6.56
N ASP A 53 -1.98 8.01 -6.79
CA ASP A 53 -1.54 7.16 -7.88
C ASP A 53 -1.14 5.76 -7.38
N ALA A 54 -0.87 5.62 -6.09
CA ALA A 54 -0.61 4.34 -5.44
C ALA A 54 -1.56 4.09 -4.27
N TYR A 55 -1.92 2.82 -4.10
CA TYR A 55 -2.61 2.31 -2.92
C TYR A 55 -1.87 1.06 -2.42
N SER A 56 -2.05 0.71 -1.16
CA SER A 56 -1.47 -0.51 -0.62
C SER A 56 -2.40 -1.14 0.40
N HIS A 57 -2.65 -2.44 0.24
CA HIS A 57 -3.19 -3.23 1.34
C HIS A 57 -2.08 -3.50 2.36
N VAL A 58 -2.40 -3.44 3.65
CA VAL A 58 -1.57 -4.06 4.69
C VAL A 58 -2.31 -5.30 5.15
N ILE A 59 -1.78 -6.45 4.74
CA ILE A 59 -2.34 -7.77 5.00
C ILE A 59 -1.68 -8.30 6.27
N THR A 60 -2.44 -8.44 7.36
CA THR A 60 -1.97 -8.85 8.69
C THR A 60 -1.70 -10.34 8.81
N GLN A 61 -1.44 -11.03 7.70
CA GLN A 61 -0.97 -12.40 7.70
C GLN A 61 0.13 -12.53 6.66
N PRO A 62 0.99 -13.56 6.75
CA PRO A 62 1.91 -13.89 5.67
C PRO A 62 1.14 -14.13 4.37
N TYR A 63 1.01 -13.10 3.54
CA TYR A 63 0.42 -13.19 2.21
C TYR A 63 1.50 -13.63 1.24
N TYR A 64 1.69 -14.93 1.18
CA TYR A 64 2.27 -15.61 0.05
C TYR A 64 1.08 -16.05 -0.77
N ALA A 65 0.69 -15.25 -1.77
CA ALA A 65 -0.08 -15.83 -2.88
C ALA A 65 0.64 -17.14 -3.27
N PRO A 66 -0.08 -18.20 -3.68
CA PRO A 66 0.57 -19.36 -4.25
C PRO A 66 1.17 -18.94 -5.59
N LEU A 67 2.28 -18.20 -5.54
CA LEU A 67 3.27 -18.15 -6.58
C LEU A 67 3.65 -19.60 -6.73
N SER A 68 3.10 -20.21 -7.77
CA SER A 68 3.36 -21.53 -8.34
C SER A 68 4.83 -21.68 -8.81
N VAL A 69 5.73 -20.96 -8.15
CA VAL A 69 7.17 -21.03 -8.30
C VAL A 69 7.64 -21.94 -7.18
N ASP A 70 7.96 -23.18 -7.55
CA ASP A 70 8.54 -24.18 -6.68
C ASP A 70 9.67 -23.56 -5.84
N GLY A 71 9.51 -23.58 -4.51
CA GLY A 71 10.52 -23.15 -3.54
C GLY A 71 10.20 -21.89 -2.72
N ILE A 72 9.24 -21.04 -3.12
CA ILE A 72 8.84 -19.88 -2.30
C ILE A 72 7.89 -20.30 -1.16
N ALA A 73 6.94 -21.19 -1.43
CA ALA A 73 6.04 -21.74 -0.41
C ALA A 73 6.80 -22.48 0.72
N ALA A 74 7.91 -23.14 0.40
CA ALA A 74 8.76 -23.83 1.37
C ALA A 74 9.54 -22.89 2.32
N ARG A 75 9.49 -21.57 2.08
CA ARG A 75 10.18 -20.54 2.86
C ARG A 75 9.21 -19.55 3.50
N ALA A 76 7.92 -19.86 3.55
CA ALA A 76 6.95 -19.03 4.23
C ALA A 76 7.27 -18.98 5.74
N PRO A 77 7.65 -17.82 6.31
CA PRO A 77 7.78 -17.65 7.76
C PRO A 77 6.46 -17.95 8.46
N GLU A 78 6.58 -18.44 9.69
CA GLU A 78 5.44 -18.74 10.56
C GLU A 78 4.64 -17.47 10.89
N TYR A 79 5.33 -16.33 11.07
CA TYR A 79 4.71 -15.04 11.37
C TYR A 79 5.17 -13.94 10.42
N GLY A 80 4.23 -13.08 10.06
CA GLY A 80 4.51 -11.92 9.25
C GLY A 80 3.25 -11.18 8.82
N PHE A 81 3.47 -10.07 8.12
CA PHE A 81 2.43 -9.34 7.40
C PHE A 81 2.99 -8.92 6.04
N CYS A 82 2.11 -8.58 5.11
CA CYS A 82 2.49 -8.06 3.80
C CYS A 82 2.00 -6.62 3.65
N ILE A 83 2.81 -5.78 3.02
CA ILE A 83 2.33 -4.54 2.40
C ILE A 83 2.25 -4.83 0.90
N VAL A 84 1.11 -4.60 0.27
CA VAL A 84 0.89 -4.91 -1.14
C VAL A 84 0.67 -3.62 -1.93
N PRO A 85 1.75 -2.92 -2.34
CA PRO A 85 1.65 -1.78 -3.23
C PRO A 85 0.98 -2.13 -4.55
N ASN A 86 0.12 -1.24 -5.02
CA ASN A 86 -0.56 -1.32 -6.31
C ASN A 86 -0.65 0.05 -7.00
N VAL A 87 -0.74 0.01 -8.33
CA VAL A 87 -0.96 1.17 -9.20
C VAL A 87 -2.48 1.41 -9.32
N VAL A 88 -2.97 2.55 -8.83
CA VAL A 88 -4.42 2.87 -8.80
C VAL A 88 -4.96 3.21 -10.18
N LYS A 89 -4.11 3.77 -11.04
CA LYS A 89 -4.47 4.24 -12.38
C LYS A 89 -3.45 3.74 -13.40
N PRO A 90 -3.48 2.43 -13.73
CA PRO A 90 -2.57 1.87 -14.72
C PRO A 90 -2.75 2.56 -16.07
N GLN A 91 -1.64 2.82 -16.76
CA GLN A 91 -1.59 3.26 -18.14
C GLN A 91 -1.50 2.09 -19.11
N SER A 92 -1.00 0.94 -18.66
CA SER A 92 -1.01 -0.30 -19.42
C SER A 92 -2.45 -0.74 -19.70
N ALA A 93 -2.66 -1.30 -20.88
CA ALA A 93 -3.96 -1.81 -21.31
C ALA A 93 -3.76 -3.14 -22.06
N GLY A 94 -4.42 -4.17 -21.54
CA GLY A 94 -4.41 -5.51 -22.08
C GLY A 94 -5.66 -5.84 -22.91
N GLU A 95 -5.87 -7.14 -23.11
CA GLU A 95 -7.03 -7.68 -23.80
C GLU A 95 -7.53 -9.01 -23.20
N VAL A 96 -8.80 -9.30 -23.44
CA VAL A 96 -9.44 -10.59 -23.20
C VAL A 96 -9.99 -11.10 -24.52
N ARG A 97 -9.60 -12.31 -24.92
CA ARG A 97 -9.99 -12.91 -26.20
C ARG A 97 -10.58 -14.30 -25.99
N LEU A 98 -11.51 -14.68 -26.85
CA LEU A 98 -11.97 -16.07 -26.93
C LEU A 98 -10.81 -16.96 -27.39
N ALA A 99 -10.55 -18.03 -26.65
CA ALA A 99 -9.57 -19.04 -27.05
C ALA A 99 -10.14 -19.95 -28.15
N SER A 100 -11.46 -20.15 -28.17
CA SER A 100 -12.18 -20.98 -29.13
C SER A 100 -13.67 -20.60 -29.20
N ALA A 101 -14.45 -21.33 -30.01
CA ALA A 101 -15.91 -21.20 -30.05
C ALA A 101 -16.64 -21.98 -28.95
N ASP A 102 -15.94 -22.80 -28.15
CA ASP A 102 -16.54 -23.52 -27.02
C ASP A 102 -16.77 -22.56 -25.85
N PRO A 103 -18.02 -22.34 -25.40
CA PRO A 103 -18.32 -21.44 -24.29
C PRO A 103 -17.79 -21.92 -22.94
N ALA A 104 -17.40 -23.20 -22.81
CA ALA A 104 -16.77 -23.74 -21.61
C ALA A 104 -15.25 -23.55 -21.58
N ALA A 105 -14.64 -23.20 -22.73
CA ALA A 105 -13.20 -22.96 -22.79
C ALA A 105 -12.84 -21.64 -22.07
N PRO A 106 -11.77 -21.62 -21.24
CA PRO A 106 -11.34 -20.39 -20.59
C PRO A 106 -10.89 -19.37 -21.65
N PRO A 107 -11.11 -18.06 -21.43
CA PRO A 107 -10.60 -17.03 -22.31
C PRO A 107 -9.08 -16.89 -22.20
N VAL A 108 -8.48 -16.31 -23.22
CA VAL A 108 -7.11 -15.79 -23.13
C VAL A 108 -7.18 -14.41 -22.49
N ILE A 109 -6.51 -14.24 -21.34
CA ILE A 109 -6.40 -12.98 -20.62
C ILE A 109 -4.94 -12.54 -20.71
N ASP A 110 -4.70 -11.41 -21.38
CA ASP A 110 -3.38 -10.80 -21.50
C ASP A 110 -3.43 -9.38 -20.90
N PRO A 111 -3.04 -9.19 -19.63
CA PRO A 111 -3.09 -7.89 -18.96
C PRO A 111 -2.11 -6.86 -19.54
N ARG A 112 -1.06 -7.30 -20.25
CA ARG A 112 0.04 -6.47 -20.73
C ARG A 112 0.57 -5.49 -19.67
N SER A 113 0.76 -5.98 -18.44
CA SER A 113 1.26 -5.16 -17.34
C SER A 113 2.64 -4.57 -17.66
N PHE A 114 2.85 -3.31 -17.31
CA PHE A 114 4.10 -2.56 -17.54
C PHE A 114 4.48 -2.37 -19.02
N THR A 115 3.51 -2.44 -19.93
CA THR A 115 3.75 -2.15 -21.36
C THR A 115 3.40 -0.71 -21.74
N ASP A 116 3.07 0.14 -20.76
CA ASP A 116 2.75 1.53 -21.03
C ASP A 116 3.99 2.26 -21.61
N PRO A 117 3.85 3.05 -22.69
CA PRO A 117 5.00 3.67 -23.36
C PRO A 117 5.80 4.63 -22.48
N GLY A 118 5.20 5.14 -21.41
CA GLY A 118 5.81 6.09 -20.48
C GLY A 118 6.57 5.45 -19.31
N GLY A 119 6.43 4.13 -19.10
CA GLY A 119 6.93 3.43 -17.92
C GLY A 119 6.34 3.95 -16.60
N GLU A 120 5.16 4.56 -16.64
CA GLU A 120 4.53 5.18 -15.47
C GLU A 120 4.09 4.12 -14.46
N ASP A 121 3.59 2.98 -14.92
CA ASP A 121 3.11 1.91 -14.03
C ASP A 121 4.26 1.36 -13.18
N GLU A 122 5.40 1.10 -13.81
CA GLU A 122 6.62 0.65 -13.11
C GLU A 122 7.12 1.73 -12.14
N ARG A 123 7.16 3.00 -12.58
CA ARG A 123 7.63 4.12 -11.76
C ARG A 123 6.79 4.26 -10.49
N VAL A 124 5.47 4.23 -10.61
CA VAL A 124 4.54 4.34 -9.48
C VAL A 124 4.76 3.18 -8.51
N LEU A 125 4.84 1.95 -9.02
CA LEU A 125 5.00 0.77 -8.18
C LEU A 125 6.34 0.81 -7.43
N VAL A 126 7.44 1.14 -8.10
CA VAL A 126 8.78 1.25 -7.47
C VAL A 126 8.79 2.29 -6.35
N GLU A 127 8.20 3.46 -6.55
CA GLU A 127 8.11 4.47 -5.49
C GLU A 127 7.23 3.98 -4.33
N ALA A 128 6.10 3.34 -4.60
CA ALA A 128 5.24 2.79 -3.56
C ALA A 128 5.97 1.73 -2.71
N PHE A 129 6.83 0.89 -3.32
CA PHE A 129 7.71 -0.02 -2.59
C PHE A 129 8.73 0.70 -1.70
N ARG A 130 9.33 1.79 -2.18
CA ARG A 130 10.27 2.60 -1.37
C ARG A 130 9.56 3.19 -0.16
N HIS A 131 8.33 3.67 -0.34
CA HIS A 131 7.49 4.15 0.75
C HIS A 131 7.12 3.04 1.74
N ALA A 132 6.70 1.86 1.27
CA ALA A 132 6.41 0.71 2.12
C ALA A 132 7.63 0.32 2.99
N ARG A 133 8.83 0.28 2.40
CA ARG A 133 10.08 0.02 3.14
C ARG A 133 10.41 1.11 4.15
N CYS A 134 10.16 2.38 3.82
CA CYS A 134 10.34 3.50 4.76
C CYS A 134 9.35 3.38 5.94
N MET A 135 8.07 3.08 5.68
CA MET A 135 7.06 2.88 6.71
C MET A 135 7.45 1.77 7.69
N VAL A 136 7.84 0.60 7.20
CA VAL A 136 8.26 -0.50 8.08
C VAL A 136 9.43 -0.05 8.96
N ARG A 137 10.48 0.52 8.38
CA ARG A 137 11.69 0.92 9.13
C ARG A 137 11.43 1.98 10.20
N GLU A 138 10.49 2.89 9.98
CA GLU A 138 10.32 4.10 10.78
C GLU A 138 9.16 4.01 11.79
N THR A 139 8.40 2.92 11.77
CA THR A 139 7.26 2.70 12.68
C THR A 139 7.56 1.62 13.73
N PRO A 140 6.75 1.54 14.80
CA PRO A 140 6.91 0.49 15.83
C PRO A 140 6.90 -0.93 15.28
N CYS A 141 6.26 -1.19 14.13
CA CYS A 141 6.26 -2.53 13.54
C CYS A 141 7.66 -2.97 13.07
N GLY A 142 8.47 -2.11 12.45
CA GLY A 142 9.85 -2.48 12.07
C GLY A 142 10.89 -2.31 13.17
N THR A 143 10.62 -1.50 14.19
CA THR A 143 11.56 -1.24 15.29
C THR A 143 11.34 -2.16 16.50
N GLY A 144 10.16 -2.77 16.63
CA GLY A 144 9.81 -3.63 17.76
C GLY A 144 9.33 -5.05 17.43
N TRP A 145 8.84 -5.33 16.21
CA TRP A 145 8.26 -6.65 15.85
C TRP A 145 9.05 -7.39 14.77
N CYS A 146 9.75 -6.66 13.90
CA CYS A 146 10.56 -7.29 12.86
C CYS A 146 11.83 -7.87 13.48
N GLU A 147 12.14 -9.12 13.16
CA GLU A 147 13.48 -9.65 13.38
C GLU A 147 14.48 -8.68 12.76
N ARG A 148 15.59 -8.42 13.47
CA ARG A 148 16.72 -7.64 12.97
C ARG A 148 17.23 -8.31 11.70
N SER A 149 16.63 -7.94 10.56
CA SER A 149 16.90 -8.49 9.24
C SER A 149 18.41 -8.64 9.07
N HIS A 150 18.82 -9.88 8.79
CA HIS A 150 20.18 -10.34 8.50
C HIS A 150 21.12 -9.18 8.17
N ARG A 151 21.77 -8.64 9.20
CA ARG A 151 22.82 -7.64 9.05
C ARG A 151 24.05 -8.40 8.57
N SER A 152 24.07 -8.82 7.30
CA SER A 152 25.36 -9.16 6.67
C SER A 152 26.24 -7.93 6.86
N ALA A 153 27.35 -8.09 7.58
CA ALA A 153 28.25 -7.01 7.92
C ALA A 153 28.72 -6.32 6.62
N ARG A 154 28.06 -5.22 6.24
CA ARG A 154 28.53 -4.33 5.18
C ARG A 154 29.18 -3.10 5.82
N PRO A 155 30.35 -2.66 5.32
CA PRO A 155 31.08 -1.53 5.88
C PRO A 155 30.25 -0.26 5.79
N ARG A 156 30.40 0.61 6.81
CA ARG A 156 29.67 1.88 6.96
C ARG A 156 29.71 2.70 5.67
N ARG A 157 28.66 2.62 4.85
CA ARG A 157 28.39 3.60 3.79
C ARG A 157 27.56 4.73 4.39
N ARG A 158 27.86 5.96 3.96
CA ARG A 158 27.20 7.21 4.36
C ARG A 158 25.68 7.03 4.34
N SER A 159 25.02 7.55 5.38
CA SER A 159 23.56 7.56 5.51
C SER A 159 22.93 8.10 4.22
N PRO A 160 21.93 7.42 3.64
CA PRO A 160 21.11 8.02 2.60
C PRO A 160 20.36 9.22 3.20
N PRO A 161 19.94 10.21 2.38
CA PRO A 161 19.18 11.36 2.86
C PRO A 161 17.94 10.88 3.62
N SER A 162 17.65 11.54 4.74
CA SER A 162 16.52 11.19 5.60
C SER A 162 15.19 11.25 4.83
N CYS A 163 14.27 10.33 5.15
CA CYS A 163 12.87 10.28 4.66
C CYS A 163 12.04 11.47 5.20
N ALA A 164 12.68 12.59 5.58
CA ALA A 164 12.00 13.78 6.03
C ALA A 164 11.36 14.43 4.80
N SER A 165 10.03 14.47 4.80
CA SER A 165 9.27 15.31 3.88
C SER A 165 9.90 16.70 3.84
N ARG A 166 10.23 17.16 2.64
CA ARG A 166 10.56 18.57 2.42
C ARG A 166 9.31 19.35 2.81
N ARG A 167 9.25 19.82 4.06
CA ARG A 167 8.29 20.87 4.44
C ARG A 167 8.71 22.10 3.65
N THR A 168 8.02 22.36 2.55
CA THR A 168 8.03 23.68 1.94
C THR A 168 7.40 24.67 2.92
N PRO A 169 7.98 25.87 3.15
CA PRO A 169 7.33 26.89 3.95
C PRO A 169 6.07 27.33 3.23
N SER A 170 4.89 27.14 3.84
CA SER A 170 3.64 27.66 3.30
C SER A 170 3.62 29.19 3.44
N THR A 171 3.87 29.91 2.36
CA THR A 171 3.54 31.34 2.26
C THR A 171 2.10 31.46 1.75
N THR A 172 1.13 31.34 2.65
CA THR A 172 -0.27 31.76 2.37
C THR A 172 -0.71 32.73 3.47
N PRO A 173 -1.18 33.94 3.13
CA PRO A 173 -1.64 34.90 4.13
C PRO A 173 -2.89 34.38 4.85
N ARG A 174 -2.93 34.53 6.18
CA ARG A 174 -4.11 34.22 7.00
C ARG A 174 -5.30 35.11 6.63
N ALA A 175 -6.23 34.59 5.84
CA ALA A 175 -7.59 35.15 5.78
C ALA A 175 -8.39 34.68 7.00
N ARG A 176 -8.84 35.63 7.84
CA ARG A 176 -9.77 35.37 8.95
C ARG A 176 -11.17 35.15 8.37
N ALA A 177 -11.64 33.91 8.33
CA ALA A 177 -13.06 33.63 8.16
C ALA A 177 -13.68 33.43 9.55
N ALA A 178 -14.53 34.38 9.96
CA ALA A 178 -15.35 34.28 11.14
C ALA A 178 -16.43 33.22 10.92
N TRP A 179 -16.41 32.15 11.73
CA TRP A 179 -17.52 31.21 11.85
C TRP A 179 -18.09 31.35 13.26
N ALA A 180 -19.34 31.82 13.34
CA ALA A 180 -20.10 31.92 14.57
C ALA A 180 -20.36 30.50 15.12
N ARG A 181 -20.05 30.28 16.41
CA ARG A 181 -20.39 29.06 17.13
C ARG A 181 -21.82 29.15 17.66
N PRO A 182 -22.69 28.14 17.49
CA PRO A 182 -23.88 28.03 18.31
C PRO A 182 -23.48 27.60 19.73
N THR A 183 -23.96 28.36 20.71
CA THR A 183 -23.83 28.09 22.13
C THR A 183 -24.71 26.91 22.54
N THR A 184 -24.11 25.86 23.09
CA THR A 184 -24.82 24.95 23.98
C THR A 184 -23.93 24.67 25.19
N ARG A 185 -24.46 25.03 26.35
CA ARG A 185 -23.78 25.08 27.65
C ARG A 185 -24.03 23.74 28.33
N VAL A 186 -22.99 22.92 28.49
CA VAL A 186 -23.01 21.78 29.43
C VAL A 186 -21.90 22.01 30.44
N LEU A 187 -22.30 22.06 31.71
CA LEU A 187 -21.48 22.35 32.88
C LEU A 187 -20.46 21.23 33.11
N SER A 188 -19.16 21.59 33.14
CA SER A 188 -18.11 20.75 33.72
C SER A 188 -17.79 21.26 35.13
N SER A 189 -17.97 20.44 36.16
CA SER A 189 -17.30 20.62 37.46
C SER A 189 -16.09 19.68 37.50
N ALA A 190 -14.92 20.23 37.21
CA ALA A 190 -13.66 19.58 37.53
C ALA A 190 -13.24 20.01 38.94
N ARG A 191 -12.99 19.03 39.83
CA ARG A 191 -11.99 19.19 40.89
C ARG A 191 -10.88 18.18 40.64
N ARG A 192 -9.71 18.70 40.26
CA ARG A 192 -8.43 18.01 40.36
C ARG A 192 -7.88 18.29 41.76
N SER A 193 -7.45 17.28 42.47
CA SER A 193 -6.50 17.41 43.57
C SER A 193 -5.30 16.52 43.27
N ALA A 194 -4.12 17.11 43.37
CA ALA A 194 -2.83 16.49 43.08
C ALA A 194 -2.27 15.77 44.32
N CYS A 195 -1.66 14.62 44.06
CA CYS A 195 -0.37 14.09 44.56
C CYS A 195 0.14 14.49 45.96
N ALA A 196 0.37 13.50 46.85
CA ALA A 196 1.66 13.27 47.50
C ALA A 196 1.65 11.92 48.27
N ALA A 197 2.76 11.18 48.16
CA ALA A 197 3.04 9.93 48.85
C ALA A 197 3.70 10.16 50.21
N SER A 198 3.54 9.24 51.17
CA SER A 198 4.63 8.54 51.88
C SER A 198 4.11 7.78 53.10
N ARG A 199 4.99 6.92 53.62
CA ARG A 199 4.82 5.83 54.58
C ARG A 199 4.63 6.30 56.03
N ALA A 200 4.21 5.34 56.85
CA ALA A 200 4.10 5.29 58.32
C ALA A 200 2.80 5.86 58.90
#